data_AF-A0A7S3BAR0-F1
#
_entry.id   AF-A0A7S3BAR0-F1
#
_cell.length_a   1.000
_cell.length_b   1.000
_cell.length_c   1.000
_cell.angle_alpha   90.00
_cell.angle_beta   90.00
_cell.angle_gamma   90.00
#
_symmetry.space_group_name_H-M   'P 1'
#
loop_
_entity.id
_entity.type
_entity.pdbx_description
1 polymer ?
#
loop_
_entity_poly.entity_id
_entity_poly.type
_entity_poly.pdbx_seq_one_letter_code
_entity_poly.pdbx_strand_id
1 'polypeptide(L)'
;YVLLEKPLTSNAEQAEALVALARSRGRVLMHALHNLHHPMTAQMYASARQLGRLKEAEAEIIMPKAWIKQRGSRYRSDLAGGASMDLAGYVLSALFSTIEGDS
;
A
#
# COMPACT_ATOMS: atom_id res chain seq x y z
N TYR A 1 -4.19 -20.04 -1.56
CA TYR A 1 -3.71 -18.70 -1.20
C TYR A 1 -4.02 -17.76 -2.35
N VAL A 2 -4.22 -16.47 -2.10
CA VAL A 2 -4.44 -15.46 -3.14
C VAL A 2 -3.53 -14.27 -2.88
N LEU A 3 -2.72 -13.92 -3.87
CA LEU A 3 -1.96 -12.69 -3.92
C LEU A 3 -2.71 -11.73 -4.84
N LEU A 4 -3.16 -10.60 -4.32
CA LEU A 4 -3.89 -9.58 -5.07
C LEU A 4 -3.01 -8.36 -5.30
N GLU A 5 -2.98 -7.91 -6.55
CA GLU A 5 -2.36 -6.66 -6.92
C GLU A 5 -2.95 -5.47 -6.17
N LYS A 6 -2.16 -4.40 -6.09
CA LYS A 6 -2.62 -3.13 -5.54
C LYS A 6 -3.48 -2.36 -6.58
N PRO A 7 -4.52 -1.63 -6.14
CA PRO A 7 -5.09 -1.66 -4.80
C PRO A 7 -5.83 -2.99 -4.54
N LEU A 8 -5.79 -3.48 -3.30
CA LEU A 8 -6.43 -4.74 -2.90
C LEU A 8 -7.91 -4.82 -3.31
N THR A 9 -8.65 -3.73 -3.09
CA THR A 9 -10.07 -3.53 -3.42
C THR A 9 -10.35 -2.05 -3.64
N SER A 10 -11.56 -1.70 -4.07
CA SER A 10 -11.96 -0.30 -4.29
C SER A 10 -12.35 0.43 -2.99
N ASN A 11 -12.71 -0.30 -1.93
CA ASN A 11 -13.10 0.25 -0.63
C ASN A 11 -12.91 -0.77 0.51
N ALA A 12 -13.15 -0.29 1.73
CA ALA A 12 -13.00 -1.07 2.95
C ALA A 12 -14.04 -2.20 3.05
N GLU A 13 -15.30 -1.97 2.68
CA GLU A 13 -16.36 -2.98 2.77
C GLU A 13 -16.03 -4.22 1.91
N GLN A 14 -15.50 -4.00 0.70
CA GLN A 14 -15.01 -5.07 -0.16
C GLN A 14 -13.79 -5.78 0.44
N ALA A 15 -12.84 -5.04 1.02
CA ALA A 15 -11.65 -5.61 1.64
C ALA A 15 -12.04 -6.55 2.80
N GLU A 16 -12.93 -6.08 3.68
CA GLU A 16 -13.44 -6.83 4.82
C GLU A 16 -14.15 -8.11 4.38
N ALA A 17 -14.97 -8.04 3.33
CA ALA A 17 -15.63 -9.21 2.75
C ALA A 17 -14.62 -10.25 2.24
N LEU A 18 -13.56 -9.83 1.54
CA LEU A 18 -12.52 -10.74 1.06
C LEU A 18 -11.69 -11.35 2.20
N VAL A 19 -11.37 -10.55 3.23
CA VAL A 19 -10.67 -11.03 4.43
C VAL A 19 -11.51 -12.07 5.17
N ALA A 20 -12.80 -11.80 5.39
CA ALA A 20 -13.73 -12.74 6.02
C ALA A 20 -13.84 -14.05 5.20
N LEU A 21 -13.94 -13.93 3.87
CA LEU A 21 -13.99 -15.07 2.96
C LEU A 21 -12.73 -15.93 3.04
N ALA A 22 -11.55 -15.29 3.02
CA ALA A 22 -10.26 -15.97 3.11
C ALA A 22 -10.12 -16.72 4.45
N ARG A 23 -10.49 -16.07 5.56
CA ARG A 23 -10.52 -16.66 6.91
C ARG A 23 -11.45 -17.88 6.98
N SER A 24 -12.68 -17.76 6.50
CA SER A 24 -13.66 -18.86 6.49
C SER A 24 -13.19 -20.10 5.74
N ARG A 25 -12.28 -19.92 4.77
CA ARG A 25 -11.72 -20.99 3.93
C ARG A 25 -10.34 -21.45 4.37
N GLY A 26 -9.81 -20.92 5.46
CA GLY A 26 -8.45 -21.20 5.93
C GLY A 26 -7.38 -20.86 4.88
N ARG A 27 -7.59 -19.80 4.08
CA ARG A 27 -6.66 -19.36 3.04
C ARG A 27 -6.04 -18.00 3.43
N VAL A 28 -4.78 -17.81 3.09
CA VAL A 28 -4.13 -16.48 3.09
C VAL A 28 -4.59 -15.69 1.88
N LEU A 29 -5.00 -14.45 2.17
CA LEU A 29 -5.14 -13.35 1.24
C LEU A 29 -4.00 -12.37 1.52
N MET A 30 -3.24 -12.01 0.49
CA MET A 30 -2.09 -11.12 0.61
C MET A 30 -2.23 -9.97 -0.39
N HIS A 31 -1.98 -8.75 0.09
CA HIS A 31 -1.88 -7.56 -0.75
C HIS A 31 -0.44 -7.45 -1.31
N ALA A 32 -0.29 -7.33 -2.62
CA ALA A 32 1.00 -7.31 -3.31
C ALA A 32 1.70 -5.94 -3.25
N LEU A 33 1.92 -5.42 -2.04
CA LEU A 33 2.71 -4.21 -1.81
C LEU A 33 4.20 -4.55 -1.83
N HIS A 34 4.77 -4.60 -3.03
CA HIS A 34 6.16 -5.03 -3.23
C HIS A 34 7.19 -4.16 -2.49
N ASN A 35 6.88 -2.88 -2.23
CA ASN A 35 7.77 -1.97 -1.50
C ASN A 35 8.10 -2.50 -0.10
N LEU A 36 7.17 -3.21 0.56
CA LEU A 36 7.40 -3.80 1.88
C LEU A 36 8.42 -4.94 1.87
N HIS A 37 8.71 -5.51 0.69
CA HIS A 37 9.65 -6.61 0.51
C HIS A 37 10.98 -6.19 -0.11
N HIS A 38 11.17 -4.90 -0.39
CA HIS A 38 12.44 -4.39 -0.88
C HIS A 38 13.48 -4.32 0.25
N PRO A 39 14.74 -4.79 0.07
CA PRO A 39 15.73 -4.83 1.15
C PRO A 39 16.01 -3.47 1.81
N MET A 40 15.95 -2.38 1.04
CA MET A 40 16.10 -1.02 1.55
C MET A 40 15.03 -0.66 2.59
N THR A 41 13.80 -1.16 2.42
CA THR A 41 12.67 -0.83 3.29
C THR A 41 12.92 -1.28 4.72
N ALA A 42 13.48 -2.48 4.90
CA ALA A 42 13.87 -2.99 6.22
C ALA A 42 14.97 -2.12 6.87
N GLN A 43 15.94 -1.64 6.07
CA GLN A 43 16.99 -0.75 6.56
C GLN A 43 16.44 0.62 6.96
N MET A 44 15.53 1.19 6.17
CA MET A 44 14.86 2.45 6.49
C MET A 44 14.13 2.38 7.82
N TYR A 45 13.35 1.31 8.06
CA TYR A 45 12.64 1.14 9.33
C TYR A 45 13.59 0.91 10.52
N ALA A 46 14.69 0.18 10.32
CA ALA A 46 15.69 0.01 11.37
C ALA A 46 16.33 1.35 11.76
N SER A 47 16.67 2.18 10.77
CA SER A 47 17.19 3.53 11.01
C SER A 47 16.17 4.44 11.66
N ALA A 48 14.91 4.40 11.24
CA ALA A 48 13.84 5.22 11.82
C ALA A 48 13.64 4.94 13.31
N ARG A 49 13.68 3.67 13.73
CA ARG A 49 13.58 3.26 15.14
C ARG A 49 14.73 3.78 16.02
N GLN A 50 15.85 4.18 15.44
CA GLN A 50 16.98 4.75 16.17
C GLN A 50 16.82 6.25 16.44
N LEU A 51 15.83 6.92 15.83
CA LEU A 51 15.60 8.37 15.98
C LEU A 51 14.95 8.75 17.32
N GLY A 52 14.58 7.77 18.15
CA GLY A 52 13.78 8.00 19.36
C GLY A 52 12.32 8.31 19.01
N ARG A 53 11.62 9.04 19.89
CA ARG A 53 10.19 9.34 19.72
C ARG A 53 9.93 10.13 18.43
N LEU A 54 9.14 9.56 17.53
CA LEU A 54 8.74 10.22 16.30
C LEU A 54 7.85 11.44 16.62
N LYS A 55 8.12 12.56 15.94
CA LYS A 55 7.30 13.78 16.04
C LYS A 55 6.47 14.01 14.79
N GLU A 56 7.04 13.71 13.63
CA GLU A 56 6.47 13.94 12.32
C GLU A 56 7.08 12.96 11.33
N ALA A 57 6.28 12.53 10.35
CA ALA A 57 6.72 11.72 9.23
C ALA A 57 5.95 12.12 7.97
N GLU A 58 6.68 12.29 6.88
CA GLU A 58 6.13 12.62 5.56
C GLU A 58 6.62 11.60 4.55
N ALA A 59 5.74 11.19 3.64
CA ALA A 59 6.08 10.35 2.51
C ALA A 59 5.32 10.81 1.29
N GLU A 60 6.04 10.95 0.18
CA GLU A 60 5.49 11.38 -1.09
C GLU A 60 5.90 10.40 -2.19
N ILE A 61 4.98 10.15 -3.12
CA ILE A 61 5.29 9.48 -4.38
C ILE A 61 4.77 10.35 -5.54
N ILE A 62 5.70 10.76 -6.40
CA ILE A 62 5.37 11.53 -7.59
C ILE A 62 5.61 10.65 -8.81
N MET A 63 4.57 10.47 -9.62
CA MET A 63 4.68 9.84 -10.92
C MET A 63 4.49 10.91 -12.01
N PRO A 64 5.57 11.40 -12.64
CA PRO A 64 5.50 12.36 -13.73
C PRO A 64 4.54 11.93 -14.84
N LYS A 65 3.68 12.85 -15.28
CA LYS A 65 2.71 12.59 -16.38
C LYS A 65 3.39 12.08 -17.65
N ALA A 66 4.62 12.53 -17.93
CA ALA A 66 5.40 12.08 -19.08
C ALA A 66 5.66 10.56 -19.09
N TRP A 67 5.62 9.90 -17.94
CA TRP A 67 5.83 8.45 -17.82
C TRP A 67 4.52 7.66 -17.84
N ILE A 68 3.38 8.35 -17.85
CA ILE A 68 2.05 7.74 -17.81
C ILE A 68 1.43 7.82 -19.20
N LYS A 69 1.13 6.66 -19.79
CA LYS A 69 0.28 6.62 -20.98
C LYS A 69 -1.12 7.06 -20.59
N GLN A 70 -1.72 8.00 -21.34
CA GLN A 70 -3.09 8.49 -21.12
C GLN A 70 -4.15 7.44 -21.50
N ARG A 71 -4.11 6.26 -20.88
CA ARG A 71 -4.99 5.12 -21.12
C ARG A 71 -4.97 4.17 -19.92
N GLY A 72 -5.95 3.27 -19.87
CA GLY A 72 -6.06 2.24 -18.83
C GLY A 72 -6.83 2.69 -17.58
N SER A 73 -6.81 1.86 -16.54
CA SER A 73 -7.62 2.04 -15.33
C SER A 73 -7.35 3.36 -14.60
N ARG A 74 -6.15 3.92 -14.69
CA ARG A 74 -5.77 5.18 -14.02
C ARG A 74 -6.69 6.37 -14.36
N TYR A 75 -7.30 6.38 -15.53
CA TYR A 75 -8.18 7.47 -16.01
C TYR A 75 -9.67 7.10 -15.99
N ARG A 76 -10.02 5.98 -15.34
CA ARG A 76 -11.35 5.36 -15.35
C ARG A 76 -11.88 5.27 -13.93
N SER A 77 -12.72 6.21 -13.51
CA SER A 77 -13.29 6.21 -12.16
C SER A 77 -14.18 5.01 -11.88
N ASP A 78 -14.87 4.49 -12.91
CA ASP A 78 -15.67 3.26 -12.88
C ASP A 78 -14.85 2.00 -12.50
N LEU A 79 -13.53 2.05 -12.72
CA LEU A 79 -12.61 0.97 -12.38
C LEU A 79 -11.81 1.25 -11.10
N ALA A 80 -12.29 2.17 -10.24
CA ALA A 80 -11.53 2.67 -9.10
C ALA A 80 -10.14 3.17 -9.51
N GLY A 81 -10.10 3.94 -10.60
CA GLY A 81 -8.90 4.63 -11.07
C GLY A 81 -8.49 5.82 -10.22
N GLY A 82 -7.50 6.57 -10.72
CA GLY A 82 -6.97 7.75 -10.07
C GLY A 82 -5.65 7.51 -9.32
N ALA A 83 -4.95 8.60 -9.04
CA ALA A 83 -3.64 8.57 -8.39
C ALA A 83 -3.69 7.95 -6.99
N SER A 84 -4.73 8.25 -6.21
CA SER A 84 -4.90 7.69 -4.87
C SER A 84 -5.00 6.17 -4.90
N MET A 85 -5.83 5.61 -5.78
CA MET A 85 -5.99 4.15 -5.89
C MET A 85 -4.74 3.45 -6.43
N ASP A 86 -3.98 4.10 -7.31
CA ASP A 86 -2.80 3.50 -7.92
C ASP A 86 -1.53 3.61 -7.07
N LEU A 87 -1.39 4.69 -6.30
CA LEU A 87 -0.13 5.08 -5.64
C LEU A 87 -0.21 5.17 -4.12
N ALA A 88 -1.37 5.50 -3.53
CA ALA A 88 -1.45 5.77 -2.08
C ALA A 88 -1.10 4.55 -1.23
N GLY A 89 -1.31 3.33 -1.74
CA GLY A 89 -0.90 2.10 -1.05
C GLY A 89 0.59 2.06 -0.70
N TYR A 90 1.46 2.63 -1.55
CA TYR A 90 2.90 2.71 -1.28
C TYR A 90 3.22 3.72 -0.18
N VAL A 91 2.59 4.90 -0.23
CA VAL A 91 2.79 5.99 0.74
C VAL A 91 2.29 5.58 2.12
N LEU A 92 1.05 5.08 2.18
CA LEU A 92 0.42 4.67 3.44
C LEU A 92 1.16 3.50 4.08
N SER A 93 1.56 2.48 3.29
CA SER A 93 2.32 1.35 3.85
C SER A 93 3.68 1.77 4.39
N ALA A 94 4.38 2.70 3.72
CA ALA A 94 5.64 3.23 4.20
C ALA A 94 5.47 4.02 5.51
N LEU A 95 4.47 4.91 5.59
CA LEU A 95 4.18 5.71 6.78
C LEU A 95 3.74 4.84 7.95
N PHE A 96 2.75 3.97 7.78
CA PHE A 96 2.25 3.12 8.86
C PHE A 96 3.34 2.20 9.39
N SER A 97 4.14 1.59 8.52
CA SER A 97 5.25 0.73 8.96
C SER A 97 6.36 1.49 9.70
N THR A 98 6.48 2.79 9.46
CA THR A 98 7.42 3.66 10.20
C THR A 98 6.86 4.06 11.56
N ILE A 99 5.56 4.34 11.65
CA ILE A 99 4.89 4.82 12.87
C ILE A 99 4.55 3.67 13.83
N GLU A 100 4.02 2.55 13.34
CA GLU A 100 3.69 1.37 14.17
C GLU A 100 4.94 0.71 14.79
N GLY A 101 6.13 1.02 14.27
CA GLY A 101 7.38 0.59 14.88
C GLY A 101 7.79 1.35 16.15
N ASP A 102 7.04 2.40 16.54
CA ASP A 102 7.31 3.30 17.68
C ASP A 102 6.40 3.02 18.90
N SER A 103 5.55 1.97 18.84
CA SER A 103 4.63 1.55 19.92
C SER A 103 5.05 0.28 20.65
#